data_AF-A0AB33TH14-F1
#
_entry.id   AF-A0AB33TH14-F1
#
_cell.length_a   1.000
_cell.length_b   1.000
_cell.length_c   1.000
_cell.angle_alpha   90.00
_cell.angle_beta   90.00
_cell.angle_gamma   90.00
#
_symmetry.space_group_name_H-M   'P 1'
#
loop_
_entity.id
_entity.type
_entity.pdbx_description
1 polymer ?
#
loop_
_entity_poly.entity_id
_entity_poly.type
_entity_poly.pdbx_seq_one_letter_code
_entity_poly.pdbx_strand_id
1 'polypeptide(L)'
;MSMPQRIQLRRSAGWRKPEGAISVTRPGRWGNPFKVVCAGTEPGLFSRRRERVWTVAGPGTFFQGTGTHDWAAAYAVRLYRRWLLGSMKRVEDLVPLLRGHDLCCWCPLDAPCHADVLLELANQKET
;
A
#
# COMPACT_ATOMS: atom_id res chain seq x y z
N MET A 1 -2.81 -26.28 3.50
CA MET A 1 -1.85 -25.16 3.26
C MET A 1 -2.36 -23.96 4.04
N SER A 2 -1.45 -23.24 4.73
CA SER A 2 -1.80 -22.00 5.44
C SER A 2 -2.26 -20.94 4.45
N MET A 3 -3.19 -20.07 4.86
CA MET A 3 -3.59 -18.90 4.08
C MET A 3 -2.39 -17.94 3.97
N PRO A 4 -2.07 -17.40 2.77
CA PRO A 4 -1.00 -16.43 2.61
C PRO A 4 -1.22 -15.16 3.45
N GLN A 5 -0.13 -14.61 3.98
CA GLN A 5 -0.16 -13.50 4.93
C GLN A 5 0.66 -12.29 4.49
N ARG A 6 0.32 -11.12 5.06
CA ARG A 6 1.14 -9.91 4.94
C ARG A 6 2.27 -9.95 5.96
N ILE A 7 3.49 -9.70 5.49
CA ILE A 7 4.69 -9.61 6.32
C ILE A 7 5.24 -8.19 6.25
N GLN A 8 5.50 -7.59 7.42
CA GLN A 8 6.22 -6.33 7.49
C GLN A 8 7.73 -6.58 7.39
N LEU A 9 8.37 -5.95 6.41
CA LEU A 9 9.82 -5.90 6.27
C LEU A 9 10.45 -5.11 7.41
N ARG A 10 11.61 -5.56 7.90
CA ARG A 10 12.34 -4.91 8.98
C ARG A 10 13.83 -4.80 8.63
N ARG A 11 14.50 -3.77 9.16
CA ARG A 11 15.97 -3.60 9.06
C ARG A 11 16.69 -3.91 10.38
N SER A 12 15.97 -4.44 11.37
CA SER A 12 16.54 -4.85 12.65
C SER A 12 17.59 -5.93 12.45
N ALA A 13 18.68 -5.87 13.21
CA ALA A 13 19.75 -6.88 13.17
C ALA A 13 19.18 -8.30 13.34
N GLY A 14 19.69 -9.25 12.55
CA GLY A 14 19.23 -10.64 12.55
C GLY A 14 17.94 -10.91 11.78
N TRP A 15 17.16 -9.90 11.38
CA TRP A 15 15.95 -10.12 10.61
C TRP A 15 16.26 -10.64 9.20
N ARG A 16 15.49 -11.63 8.74
CA ARG A 16 15.57 -12.18 7.39
C ARG A 16 14.16 -12.30 6.83
N LYS A 17 14.01 -11.97 5.55
CA LYS A 17 12.76 -12.20 4.82
C LYS A 17 12.50 -13.71 4.76
N PRO A 18 11.31 -14.19 5.14
CA PRO A 18 10.98 -15.60 4.98
C PRO A 18 11.17 -16.09 3.54
N GLU A 19 11.51 -17.37 3.44
CA GLU A 19 11.63 -18.07 2.16
C GLU A 19 10.27 -18.11 1.46
N GLY A 20 10.26 -18.02 0.13
CA GLY A 20 9.01 -18.00 -0.66
C GLY A 20 8.19 -16.71 -0.60
N ALA A 21 8.41 -15.83 0.38
CA ALA A 21 7.69 -14.56 0.48
C ALA A 21 8.12 -13.55 -0.60
N ILE A 22 7.16 -12.94 -1.30
CA ILE A 22 7.40 -12.01 -2.42
C ILE A 22 7.42 -10.57 -1.90
N SER A 23 8.47 -9.82 -2.25
CA SER A 23 8.51 -8.38 -1.96
C SER A 23 7.68 -7.59 -2.96
N VAL A 24 6.69 -6.85 -2.47
CA VAL A 24 5.83 -5.97 -3.28
C VAL A 24 6.16 -4.49 -3.08
N THR A 25 7.37 -4.20 -2.60
CA THR A 25 7.83 -2.83 -2.34
C THR A 25 8.10 -2.02 -3.61
N ARG A 26 8.38 -0.73 -3.43
CA ARG A 26 8.73 0.21 -4.50
C ARG A 26 10.26 0.42 -4.58
N PRO A 27 10.83 0.68 -5.77
CA PRO A 27 10.20 0.54 -7.09
C PRO A 27 10.06 -0.94 -7.46
N GLY A 28 8.91 -1.35 -8.01
CA GLY A 28 8.65 -2.75 -8.36
C GLY A 28 7.33 -2.88 -9.09
N ARG A 29 7.16 -3.98 -9.85
CA ARG A 29 5.97 -4.22 -10.68
C ARG A 29 4.65 -4.28 -9.89
N TRP A 30 4.73 -4.66 -8.61
CA TRP A 30 3.60 -4.68 -7.67
C TRP A 30 3.55 -3.47 -6.74
N GLY A 31 4.51 -2.53 -6.84
CA GLY A 31 4.61 -1.39 -5.94
C GLY A 31 3.48 -0.38 -6.15
N ASN A 32 2.99 0.20 -5.06
CA ASN A 32 1.94 1.23 -5.13
C ASN A 32 2.47 2.55 -5.76
N PRO A 33 2.01 2.98 -6.95
CA PRO A 33 2.48 4.22 -7.57
C PRO A 33 1.98 5.48 -6.82
N PHE A 34 0.98 5.35 -5.95
CA PHE A 34 0.47 6.43 -5.12
C PHE A 34 1.31 6.58 -3.83
N LYS A 35 1.88 7.76 -3.62
CA LYS A 35 2.76 8.12 -2.50
C LYS A 35 1.99 8.99 -1.52
N VAL A 36 1.98 8.60 -0.25
CA VAL A 36 1.62 9.49 0.85
C VAL A 36 2.71 10.54 0.98
N VAL A 37 2.33 11.82 0.88
CA VAL A 37 3.25 12.95 0.93
C VAL A 37 2.75 14.01 1.90
N CYS A 38 3.66 14.65 2.61
CA CYS A 38 3.34 15.81 3.43
C CYS A 38 3.14 17.01 2.49
N ALA A 39 1.91 17.53 2.42
CA ALA A 39 1.54 18.68 1.62
C ALA A 39 2.02 20.00 2.24
N GLY A 40 2.27 20.01 3.55
CA GLY A 40 2.72 21.18 4.28
C GLY A 40 2.30 21.14 5.74
N THR A 41 2.15 22.31 6.33
CA THR A 41 1.59 22.45 7.68
C THR A 41 0.51 23.51 7.68
N GLU A 42 -0.57 23.29 8.42
CA GLU A 42 -1.68 24.22 8.59
C GLU A 42 -1.83 24.61 10.07
N PRO A 43 -2.44 25.77 10.41
CA PRO A 43 -2.80 26.09 11.78
C PRO A 43 -3.68 24.98 12.39
N GLY A 44 -3.34 24.49 13.59
CA GLY A 44 -4.15 23.48 14.27
C GLY A 44 -5.51 24.05 14.67
N LEU A 45 -6.60 23.35 14.34
CA LEU A 45 -7.97 23.83 14.58
C LEU A 45 -8.22 24.13 16.08
N PHE A 46 -7.58 23.37 16.97
CA PHE A 46 -7.71 23.50 18.43
C PHE A 46 -6.36 23.70 19.13
N SER A 47 -5.32 24.09 18.39
CA SER A 47 -3.95 24.14 18.89
C SER A 47 -3.18 25.32 18.30
N ARG A 48 -2.36 25.98 19.13
CA ARG A 48 -1.40 26.99 18.63
C ARG A 48 -0.26 26.38 17.79
N ARG A 49 -0.12 25.05 17.79
CA ARG A 49 0.88 24.35 16.97
C ARG A 49 0.35 24.20 15.55
N ARG A 50 1.26 24.32 14.58
CA ARG A 50 0.98 23.94 13.19
C ARG A 50 0.95 22.42 13.08
N GLU A 51 -0.05 21.89 12.40
CA GLU A 51 -0.24 20.45 12.19
C GLU A 51 0.19 20.07 10.78
N ARG A 52 0.82 18.90 10.65
CA ARG A 52 1.20 18.38 9.33
C ARG A 52 -0.03 17.91 8.59
N VAL A 53 -0.06 18.27 7.33
CA VAL A 53 -1.14 17.90 6.43
C VAL A 53 -0.60 16.97 5.35
N TRP A 54 -1.36 15.93 5.08
CA TRP A 54 -0.95 14.84 4.19
C TRP A 54 -1.90 14.73 3.01
N THR A 55 -1.34 14.31 1.88
CA THR A 55 -2.07 14.04 0.64
C THR A 55 -1.44 12.86 -0.09
N VAL A 56 -1.95 12.55 -1.28
CA VAL A 56 -1.47 11.47 -2.13
C VAL A 56 -1.03 12.01 -3.49
N ALA A 57 0.19 11.67 -3.88
CA ALA A 57 0.74 11.97 -5.21
C ALA A 57 0.90 10.70 -6.04
N GLY A 58 0.49 10.70 -7.31
CA GLY A 58 0.62 9.56 -8.21
C GLY A 58 0.14 9.88 -9.64
N PRO A 59 0.08 8.87 -10.51
CA PRO A 59 -0.36 9.05 -11.90
C PRO A 59 -1.78 9.60 -11.97
N GLY A 60 -1.96 10.72 -12.68
CA GLY A 60 -3.27 11.33 -12.92
C GLY A 60 -3.94 11.98 -11.70
N THR A 61 -3.25 12.09 -10.56
CA THR A 61 -3.78 12.79 -9.38
C THR A 61 -3.30 14.24 -9.33
N PHE A 62 -4.23 15.17 -9.38
CA PHE A 62 -4.02 16.56 -8.95
C PHE A 62 -4.57 16.67 -7.53
N PHE A 63 -3.74 17.10 -6.57
CA PHE A 63 -4.04 17.31 -5.13
C PHE A 63 -5.51 17.11 -4.74
N GLN A 64 -5.88 15.89 -4.35
CA GLN A 64 -7.23 15.57 -3.89
C GLN A 64 -7.23 15.52 -2.36
N GLY A 65 -7.49 16.67 -1.75
CA GLY A 65 -7.73 16.77 -0.31
C GLY A 65 -6.46 16.69 0.53
N THR A 66 -6.58 17.35 1.68
CA THR A 66 -5.60 17.48 2.73
C THR A 66 -6.17 16.85 4.00
N GLY A 67 -5.43 15.94 4.63
CA GLY A 67 -5.94 15.22 5.81
C GLY A 67 -4.83 14.71 6.72
N THR A 68 -5.18 13.76 7.59
CA THR A 68 -4.23 13.07 8.45
C THR A 68 -3.36 12.09 7.64
N HIS A 69 -2.24 11.67 8.22
CA HIS A 69 -1.38 10.65 7.63
C HIS A 69 -2.15 9.35 7.35
N ASP A 70 -2.97 8.90 8.30
CA ASP A 70 -3.72 7.65 8.21
C ASP A 70 -4.79 7.70 7.13
N TRP A 71 -5.48 8.85 7.01
CA TRP A 71 -6.39 9.09 5.92
C TRP A 71 -5.69 9.01 4.56
N ALA A 72 -4.53 9.67 4.42
CA ALA A 72 -3.76 9.65 3.18
C ALA A 72 -3.24 8.23 2.84
N ALA A 73 -2.84 7.45 3.85
CA ALA A 73 -2.44 6.05 3.66
C ALA A 73 -3.61 5.19 3.17
N ALA A 74 -4.78 5.28 3.81
CA ALA A 74 -5.98 4.58 3.37
C ALA A 74 -6.40 5.00 1.96
N TYR A 75 -6.30 6.30 1.65
CA TYR A 75 -6.63 6.82 0.32
C TYR A 75 -5.68 6.31 -0.75
N ALA A 76 -4.37 6.27 -0.48
CA ALA A 76 -3.38 5.71 -1.40
C ALA A 76 -3.62 4.22 -1.71
N VAL A 77 -4.05 3.43 -0.72
CA VAL A 77 -4.41 2.01 -0.93
C VAL A 77 -5.69 1.87 -1.76
N ARG A 78 -6.69 2.73 -1.53
CA ARG A 78 -7.91 2.78 -2.33
C ARG A 78 -7.62 3.11 -3.79
N LEU A 79 -6.80 4.14 -4.04
CA LEU A 79 -6.36 4.51 -5.38
C LEU A 79 -5.58 3.38 -6.04
N TYR A 80 -4.73 2.67 -5.29
CA TYR A 80 -4.01 1.50 -5.79
C TYR A 80 -4.95 0.40 -6.28
N ARG A 81 -5.96 0.03 -5.49
CA ARG A 81 -6.97 -0.95 -5.90
C ARG A 81 -7.67 -0.52 -7.19
N ARG A 82 -8.13 0.73 -7.26
CA ARG A 82 -8.78 1.27 -8.46
C ARG A 82 -7.86 1.26 -9.68
N TRP A 83 -6.60 1.63 -9.50
CA TRP A 83 -5.60 1.64 -10.56
C TRP A 83 -5.31 0.24 -11.07
N LEU A 84 -5.16 -0.74 -10.17
CA LEU A 84 -4.93 -2.13 -10.53
C LEU A 84 -6.11 -2.69 -11.34
N LEU A 85 -7.33 -2.56 -10.81
CA LEU A 85 -8.57 -3.02 -11.46
C LEU A 85 -8.93 -2.25 -12.73
N GLY A 86 -8.47 -1.00 -12.87
CA GLY A 86 -8.69 -0.18 -14.06
C GLY A 86 -7.89 -0.63 -15.30
N SER A 87 -7.14 -1.72 -15.24
CA SER A 87 -6.47 -2.33 -16.39
C SER A 87 -6.47 -3.84 -16.26
N MET A 88 -7.21 -4.50 -17.15
CA MET A 88 -7.26 -5.97 -17.27
C MET A 88 -5.85 -6.58 -17.27
N LYS A 89 -4.94 -6.01 -18.09
CA LYS A 89 -3.54 -6.43 -18.17
C LYS A 89 -2.83 -6.44 -16.81
N ARG A 90 -3.04 -5.42 -15.97
CA ARG A 90 -2.41 -5.39 -14.64
C ARG A 90 -2.93 -6.48 -13.72
N VAL A 91 -4.21 -6.83 -13.83
CA VAL A 91 -4.81 -7.88 -13.02
C VAL A 91 -4.35 -9.24 -13.51
N GLU A 92 -4.56 -9.54 -14.79
CA GLU A 92 -4.29 -10.86 -15.39
C GLU A 92 -2.79 -11.21 -15.41
N ASP A 93 -1.91 -10.24 -15.65
CA ASP A 93 -0.47 -10.53 -15.74
C ASP A 93 0.23 -10.58 -14.37
N LEU A 94 -0.24 -9.81 -13.38
CA LEU A 94 0.51 -9.59 -12.13
C LEU A 94 -0.05 -10.33 -10.93
N VAL A 95 -1.37 -10.46 -10.83
CA VAL A 95 -2.05 -10.98 -9.64
C VAL A 95 -1.91 -12.51 -9.54
N PRO A 96 -2.06 -13.32 -10.61
CA PRO A 96 -1.89 -14.77 -10.54
C PRO A 96 -0.51 -15.21 -10.03
N LEU A 97 0.53 -14.43 -10.31
CA LEU A 97 1.91 -14.70 -9.87
C LEU A 97 2.09 -14.64 -8.35
N LEU A 98 1.11 -14.10 -7.62
CA LEU A 98 1.15 -13.94 -6.16
C LEU A 98 0.33 -15.01 -5.42
N ARG A 99 -0.43 -15.85 -6.15
CA ARG A 99 -1.31 -16.85 -5.55
C ARG A 99 -0.50 -17.83 -4.71
N GLY A 100 -0.92 -18.04 -3.46
CA GLY A 100 -0.24 -18.94 -2.53
C GLY A 100 1.06 -18.40 -1.90
N HIS A 101 1.47 -17.16 -2.19
CA HIS A 101 2.69 -16.55 -1.63
C HIS A 101 2.38 -15.50 -0.56
N ASP A 102 3.15 -15.51 0.53
CA ASP A 102 3.18 -14.41 1.49
C ASP A 102 3.74 -13.14 0.84
N LEU A 103 3.17 -11.98 1.16
CA LEU A 103 3.57 -10.71 0.56
C LEU A 103 4.24 -9.79 1.58
N CYS A 104 5.38 -9.24 1.20
CA CYS A 104 6.21 -8.39 2.05
C CYS A 104 6.14 -6.91 1.66
N CYS A 105 5.92 -6.03 2.64
CA CYS A 105 5.98 -4.58 2.47
C CYS A 105 6.56 -3.88 3.71
N TRP A 106 6.98 -2.61 3.60
CA TRP A 106 7.49 -1.83 4.74
C TRP A 106 6.41 -1.23 5.64
N CYS A 107 5.14 -1.23 5.19
CA CYS A 107 4.05 -0.63 5.95
C CYS A 107 3.85 -1.33 7.32
N PRO A 108 3.52 -0.58 8.39
CA PRO A 108 3.14 -1.16 9.67
C PRO A 108 1.97 -2.14 9.56
N LEU A 109 1.97 -3.17 10.42
CA LEU A 109 0.95 -4.22 10.40
C LEU A 109 -0.45 -3.77 10.88
N ASP A 110 -0.54 -2.62 11.50
CA ASP A 110 -1.75 -1.94 11.95
C ASP A 110 -2.21 -0.82 11.00
N ALA A 111 -1.47 -0.59 9.90
CA ALA A 111 -1.81 0.42 8.90
C ALA A 111 -2.34 -0.20 7.60
N PRO A 112 -3.10 0.57 6.79
CA PRO A 112 -3.48 0.16 5.44
C PRO A 112 -2.26 -0.12 4.56
N CYS A 113 -2.25 -1.23 3.82
CA CYS A 113 -1.20 -1.53 2.86
C CYS A 113 -1.75 -2.02 1.52
N HIS A 114 -1.00 -1.76 0.44
CA HIS A 114 -1.33 -2.28 -0.87
C HIS A 114 -1.09 -3.80 -0.99
N ALA A 115 -0.26 -4.37 -0.12
CA ALA A 115 -0.06 -5.82 -0.03
C ALA A 115 -1.35 -6.55 0.34
N ASP A 116 -2.23 -5.93 1.16
CA ASP A 116 -3.52 -6.52 1.52
C ASP A 116 -4.44 -6.64 0.30
N VAL A 117 -4.46 -5.62 -0.55
CA VAL A 117 -5.21 -5.62 -1.82
C VAL A 117 -4.72 -6.74 -2.74
N LEU A 118 -3.40 -6.92 -2.84
CA LEU A 118 -2.82 -7.99 -3.66
C LEU A 118 -3.12 -9.39 -3.09
N LEU A 119 -3.01 -9.58 -1.77
CA LEU A 119 -3.35 -10.83 -1.11
C LEU A 119 -4.81 -11.20 -1.33
N GLU A 120 -5.72 -10.23 -1.20
CA GLU A 120 -7.14 -10.41 -1.45
C GLU A 120 -7.38 -10.84 -2.89
N LEU A 121 -6.90 -10.07 -3.88
CA LEU A 121 -7.16 -10.36 -5.29
C LEU A 121 -6.50 -11.66 -5.77
N ALA A 122 -5.31 -12.02 -5.27
CA ALA A 122 -4.61 -13.23 -5.68
C ALA A 122 -5.25 -14.53 -5.14
N ASN A 123 -5.95 -14.43 -4.01
CA ASN A 123 -6.48 -15.58 -3.28
C ASN A 123 -8.01 -15.57 -3.12
N GLN A 124 -8.72 -14.64 -3.77
CA GLN A 124 -10.17 -14.73 -3.93
C GLN A 124 -10.51 -16.03 -4.68
N LYS A 125 -11.43 -16.83 -4.12
CA LYS A 125 -11.97 -17.99 -4.81
C LYS A 125 -12.84 -17.47 -5.96
N GLU A 126 -12.55 -17.92 -7.18
CA GLU A 126 -13.50 -17.81 -8.29
C GLU A 126 -14.83 -18.40 -7.80
N THR A 127 -15.88 -17.56 -7.81
CA THR A 127 -17.24 -17.99 -7.46
C THR A 127 -17.86 -18.69 -8.65
#